data_AF-A0A0C1HFE5-F1
#
_entry.id   AF-A0A0C1HFE5-F1
#
_cell.length_a   1.000
_cell.length_b   1.000
_cell.length_c   1.000
_cell.angle_alpha   90.00
_cell.angle_beta   90.00
_cell.angle_gamma   90.00
#
_symmetry.space_group_name_H-M   'P 1'
#
loop_
_entity.id
_entity.type
_entity.pdbx_description
1 polymer ?
#
loop_
_entity_poly.entity_id
_entity_poly.type
_entity_poly.pdbx_seq_one_letter_code
_entity_poly.pdbx_strand_id
1 'polypeptide(L)'
;MNLRPFSRVFLASLACLTILAVCNNRTHTARADLGAGKRVSMSIRAMFGIHSDWHRKLRISNGLKSETVRLDGDTGWWRGSNLYLHSSGLYVLHEGQAGCFSFDLNRVGVEQPSPILCRKASEVRTPGLPPSKNGYPQSHFYENLYYIGHFNETARKGGQRALFTPHASTPEPELPDVL
;
A
#
# COMPACT_ATOMS: atom_id res chain seq x y z
N MET A 1 50.03 -9.02 -41.81
CA MET A 1 49.18 -9.29 -40.63
C MET A 1 49.16 -8.05 -39.76
N ASN A 2 48.03 -7.38 -39.59
CA ASN A 2 47.85 -6.31 -38.59
C ASN A 2 46.40 -6.33 -38.12
N LEU A 3 46.18 -6.98 -36.96
CA LEU A 3 44.89 -7.07 -36.28
C LEU A 3 44.60 -5.74 -35.59
N ARG A 4 43.51 -5.08 -35.99
CA ARG A 4 43.06 -3.80 -35.41
C ARG A 4 42.62 -3.97 -33.94
N PRO A 5 42.85 -2.99 -33.06
CA PRO A 5 42.46 -3.03 -31.65
C PRO A 5 40.98 -2.60 -31.48
N PHE A 6 40.04 -3.33 -32.08
CA PHE A 6 38.60 -2.99 -32.00
C PHE A 6 37.87 -3.64 -30.81
N SER A 7 38.55 -4.50 -30.04
CA SER A 7 37.89 -5.41 -29.08
C SER A 7 37.73 -4.86 -27.66
N ARG A 8 38.57 -3.92 -27.19
CA ARG A 8 38.57 -3.50 -25.78
C ARG A 8 37.53 -2.44 -25.41
N VAL A 9 37.13 -1.58 -26.37
CA VAL A 9 36.18 -0.48 -26.11
C VAL A 9 34.73 -0.98 -26.03
N PHE A 10 34.37 -2.00 -26.81
CA PHE A 10 33.02 -2.59 -26.83
C PHE A 10 32.68 -3.40 -25.56
N LEU A 11 33.66 -4.06 -24.95
CA LEU A 11 33.47 -4.80 -23.70
C LEU A 11 33.29 -3.86 -22.50
N ALA A 12 33.96 -2.71 -22.49
CA ALA A 12 33.84 -1.71 -21.42
C ALA A 12 32.48 -0.99 -21.44
N SER A 13 31.92 -0.70 -22.63
CA SER A 13 30.60 -0.07 -22.75
C SER A 13 29.46 -1.02 -22.38
N LEU A 14 29.56 -2.32 -22.70
CA LEU A 14 28.57 -3.33 -22.30
C LEU A 14 28.57 -3.56 -20.78
N ALA A 15 29.75 -3.54 -20.13
CA ALA A 15 29.86 -3.62 -18.67
C ALA A 15 29.30 -2.37 -17.95
N CYS A 16 29.40 -1.20 -18.54
CA CYS A 16 28.83 0.04 -17.97
C CYS A 16 27.28 0.04 -18.05
N LEU A 17 26.70 -0.53 -19.11
CA LEU A 17 25.26 -0.70 -19.29
C LEU A 17 24.64 -1.72 -18.32
N THR A 18 25.36 -2.79 -17.95
CA THR A 18 24.85 -3.79 -16.99
C THR A 18 24.89 -3.29 -15.54
N ILE A 19 25.86 -2.45 -15.17
CA ILE A 19 25.94 -1.86 -13.82
C ILE A 19 24.77 -0.89 -13.56
N LEU A 20 24.33 -0.13 -14.56
CA LEU A 20 23.20 0.79 -14.43
C LEU A 20 21.84 0.09 -14.28
N ALA A 21 21.68 -1.12 -14.81
CA ALA A 21 20.45 -1.91 -14.68
C ALA A 21 20.24 -2.50 -13.27
N VAL A 22 21.30 -2.63 -12.47
CA VAL A 22 21.22 -3.18 -11.09
C VAL A 22 20.75 -2.14 -10.06
N CYS A 23 20.75 -0.85 -10.40
CA CYS A 23 20.60 0.22 -9.41
C CYS A 23 19.16 0.61 -8.99
N ASN A 24 18.08 0.04 -9.56
CA ASN A 24 16.71 0.52 -9.25
C ASN A 24 15.71 -0.53 -8.71
N ASN A 25 16.16 -1.73 -8.33
CA ASN A 25 15.27 -2.81 -7.86
C ASN A 25 14.99 -2.79 -6.34
N ARG A 26 15.10 -1.62 -5.69
CA ARG A 26 14.97 -1.51 -4.23
C ARG A 26 13.50 -1.61 -3.81
N THR A 27 13.23 -2.50 -2.88
CA THR A 27 11.92 -2.59 -2.23
C THR A 27 11.86 -1.61 -1.07
N HIS A 28 10.79 -0.82 -1.00
CA HIS A 28 10.49 0.07 0.12
C HIS A 28 9.28 -0.46 0.87
N THR A 29 9.27 -0.35 2.20
CA THR A 29 8.20 -0.93 3.02
C THR A 29 7.70 0.07 4.05
N ALA A 30 6.38 0.28 4.05
CA ALA A 30 5.63 0.97 5.09
C ALA A 30 4.98 -0.05 6.04
N ARG A 31 4.78 0.32 7.31
CA ARG A 31 4.25 -0.58 8.34
C ARG A 31 3.20 0.12 9.20
N ALA A 32 2.12 -0.61 9.47
CA ALA A 32 1.12 -0.28 10.46
C ALA A 32 1.18 -1.35 11.57
N ASP A 33 1.53 -0.94 12.79
CA ASP A 33 1.48 -1.80 13.97
C ASP A 33 0.09 -1.67 14.63
N LEU A 34 -0.60 -2.80 14.78
CA LEU A 34 -2.02 -2.86 15.17
C LEU A 34 -2.20 -3.38 16.61
N GLY A 35 -1.13 -3.43 17.39
CA GLY A 35 -1.09 -3.96 18.75
C GLY A 35 -0.98 -5.49 18.82
N ALA A 36 -0.61 -6.02 19.99
CA ALA A 36 -0.50 -7.46 20.27
C ALA A 36 0.30 -8.26 19.21
N GLY A 37 1.37 -7.67 18.66
CA GLY A 37 2.20 -8.28 17.61
C GLY A 37 1.56 -8.33 16.22
N LYS A 38 0.33 -7.84 16.06
CA LYS A 38 -0.36 -7.74 14.78
C LYS A 38 0.20 -6.58 13.97
N ARG A 39 0.46 -6.84 12.68
CA ARG A 39 1.09 -5.90 11.76
C ARG A 39 0.56 -6.07 10.35
N VAL A 40 0.38 -4.93 9.69
CA VAL A 40 0.18 -4.85 8.24
C VAL A 40 1.35 -4.09 7.66
N SER A 41 1.89 -4.54 6.54
CA SER A 41 3.02 -3.89 5.88
C SER A 41 2.81 -3.84 4.39
N MET A 42 2.92 -2.66 3.81
CA MET A 42 2.87 -2.49 2.36
C MET A 42 4.29 -2.37 1.83
N SER A 43 4.63 -3.14 0.82
CA SER A 43 5.92 -3.07 0.13
C SER A 43 5.73 -2.69 -1.32
N ILE A 44 6.54 -1.74 -1.78
CA ILE A 44 6.53 -1.25 -3.15
C ILE A 44 7.90 -1.44 -3.79
N ARG A 45 7.90 -1.67 -5.10
CA ARG A 45 9.10 -1.81 -5.91
C ARG A 45 8.86 -1.14 -7.25
N ALA A 46 9.81 -0.34 -7.71
CA ALA A 46 9.68 0.36 -8.98
C ALA A 46 9.41 -0.62 -10.12
N MET A 47 8.46 -0.27 -10.98
CA MET A 47 8.38 -0.82 -12.32
C MET A 47 9.42 -0.13 -13.21
N PHE A 48 9.81 -0.76 -14.32
CA PHE A 48 10.72 -0.12 -15.27
C PHE A 48 10.02 1.10 -15.90
N GLY A 49 10.49 2.31 -15.61
CA GLY A 49 9.90 3.56 -16.12
C GLY A 49 10.42 4.79 -15.38
N ILE A 50 10.22 5.98 -15.95
CA ILE A 50 10.56 7.28 -15.34
C ILE A 50 9.43 7.76 -14.40
N HIS A 51 8.26 7.10 -14.46
CA HIS A 51 7.05 7.45 -13.73
C HIS A 51 6.97 6.73 -12.37
N SER A 52 6.03 7.19 -11.54
CA SER A 52 5.71 6.64 -10.20
C SER A 52 4.99 5.30 -10.28
N ASP A 53 5.55 4.36 -11.04
CA ASP A 53 4.93 3.07 -11.31
C ASP A 53 5.47 2.03 -10.32
N TRP A 54 4.59 1.34 -9.58
CA TRP A 54 4.97 0.47 -8.48
C TRP A 54 4.31 -0.91 -8.56
N HIS A 55 5.14 -1.95 -8.44
CA HIS A 55 4.68 -3.26 -7.99
C HIS A 55 4.41 -3.20 -6.48
N ARG A 56 3.20 -3.57 -6.07
CA ARG A 56 2.75 -3.45 -4.69
C ARG A 56 2.42 -4.82 -4.09
N LYS A 57 2.74 -4.98 -2.80
CA LYS A 57 2.44 -6.17 -2.02
C LYS A 57 1.97 -5.77 -0.63
N LEU A 58 0.93 -6.43 -0.14
CA LEU A 58 0.51 -6.35 1.25
C LEU A 58 0.99 -7.59 1.98
N ARG A 59 1.68 -7.40 3.11
CA ARG A 59 2.02 -8.46 4.04
C ARG A 59 1.20 -8.26 5.32
N ILE A 60 0.47 -9.30 5.69
CA ILE A 60 -0.40 -9.34 6.87
C ILE A 60 0.26 -10.31 7.86
N SER A 61 0.37 -9.94 9.13
CA SER A 61 0.98 -10.79 10.15
C SER A 61 0.35 -10.61 11.52
N ASN A 62 0.29 -11.70 12.28
CA ASN A 62 -0.17 -11.71 13.67
C ASN A 62 0.94 -12.02 14.68
N GLY A 63 2.20 -11.91 14.27
CA GLY A 63 3.37 -12.24 15.07
C GLY A 63 3.79 -13.72 15.01
N LEU A 64 2.85 -14.64 14.71
CA LEU A 64 3.13 -16.07 14.58
C LEU A 64 3.17 -16.53 13.12
N LYS A 65 2.23 -16.03 12.33
CA LYS A 65 2.08 -16.31 10.91
C LYS A 65 2.10 -15.03 10.09
N SER A 66 2.43 -15.15 8.82
CA SER A 66 2.26 -14.06 7.88
C SER A 66 1.88 -14.56 6.50
N GLU A 67 1.04 -13.80 5.82
CA GLU A 67 0.68 -14.00 4.42
C GLU A 67 1.06 -12.76 3.62
N THR A 68 1.35 -12.95 2.33
CA THR A 68 1.64 -11.85 1.41
C THR A 68 0.76 -11.97 0.19
N VAL A 69 0.06 -10.88 -0.13
CA VAL A 69 -0.82 -10.78 -1.29
C VAL A 69 -0.30 -9.70 -2.22
N ARG A 70 -0.45 -9.93 -3.52
CA ARG A 70 -0.14 -8.93 -4.55
C ARG A 70 -1.32 -7.97 -4.66
N LEU A 71 -1.01 -6.68 -4.65
CA LEU A 71 -1.98 -5.65 -4.95
C LEU A 71 -1.82 -5.26 -6.42
N ASP A 72 -2.80 -4.52 -6.94
CA ASP A 72 -2.74 -4.00 -8.29
C ASP A 72 -1.51 -3.10 -8.49
N GLY A 73 -1.04 -2.97 -9.73
CA GLY A 73 0.03 -2.02 -10.03
C GLY A 73 -0.43 -0.59 -9.79
N ASP A 74 0.44 0.25 -9.22
CA ASP A 74 0.27 1.70 -9.34
C ASP A 74 0.96 2.15 -10.63
N THR A 75 0.27 2.93 -11.46
CA THR A 75 0.77 3.52 -12.71
C THR A 75 0.96 5.04 -12.59
N GLY A 76 1.19 5.52 -11.37
CA GLY A 76 1.42 6.93 -11.03
C GLY A 76 0.15 7.75 -10.78
N TRP A 77 -1.02 7.12 -10.84
CA TRP A 77 -2.32 7.75 -10.55
C TRP A 77 -2.88 7.35 -9.18
N TRP A 78 -2.27 6.36 -8.53
CA TRP A 78 -2.72 5.90 -7.23
C TRP A 78 -2.47 6.95 -6.16
N ARG A 79 -3.45 7.13 -5.28
CA ARG A 79 -3.37 8.08 -4.17
C ARG A 79 -3.12 7.40 -2.83
N GLY A 80 -2.56 6.20 -2.86
CA GLY A 80 -2.38 5.35 -1.68
C GLY A 80 -3.60 4.47 -1.36
N SER A 81 -3.50 3.75 -0.24
CA SER A 81 -4.53 2.84 0.22
C SER A 81 -4.88 3.12 1.69
N ASN A 82 -6.17 3.21 1.99
CA ASN A 82 -6.64 3.43 3.36
C ASN A 82 -6.82 2.08 4.07
N LEU A 83 -6.44 2.05 5.35
CA LEU A 83 -6.58 0.90 6.22
C LEU A 83 -7.68 1.16 7.26
N TYR A 84 -8.56 0.19 7.42
CA TYR A 84 -9.70 0.26 8.34
C TYR A 84 -9.86 -0.99 9.19
N LEU A 85 -10.55 -0.81 10.32
CA LEU A 85 -11.18 -1.87 11.09
C LEU A 85 -12.69 -1.87 10.80
N HIS A 86 -13.25 -3.00 10.40
CA HIS A 86 -14.69 -3.15 10.21
C HIS A 86 -15.40 -3.48 11.54
N SER A 87 -16.70 -3.18 11.62
CA SER A 87 -17.54 -3.43 12.80
C SER A 87 -17.60 -4.92 13.17
N SER A 88 -17.42 -5.83 12.23
CA SER A 88 -17.30 -7.28 12.46
C SER A 88 -15.96 -7.72 13.08
N GLY A 89 -14.94 -6.85 13.08
CA GLY A 89 -13.59 -7.17 13.55
C GLY A 89 -12.59 -7.57 12.46
N LEU A 90 -13.03 -7.66 11.20
CA LEU A 90 -12.15 -7.80 10.04
C LEU A 90 -11.41 -6.50 9.75
N TYR A 91 -10.24 -6.61 9.13
CA TYR A 91 -9.51 -5.45 8.61
C TYR A 91 -9.82 -5.28 7.13
N VAL A 92 -9.86 -4.03 6.67
CA VAL A 92 -10.19 -3.70 5.29
C VAL A 92 -9.11 -2.79 4.72
N LEU A 93 -8.61 -3.13 3.53
CA LEU A 93 -7.79 -2.22 2.73
C LEU A 93 -8.65 -1.66 1.60
N HIS A 94 -8.80 -0.33 1.54
CA HIS A 94 -9.44 0.36 0.43
C HIS A 94 -8.36 0.89 -0.52
N GLU A 95 -8.44 0.45 -1.76
CA GLU A 95 -7.48 0.65 -2.84
C GLU A 95 -7.98 1.69 -3.88
N GLY A 96 -9.05 2.41 -3.56
CA GLY A 96 -9.60 3.43 -4.45
C GLY A 96 -10.36 2.74 -5.58
N GLN A 97 -9.88 2.94 -6.81
CA GLN A 97 -10.50 2.38 -8.01
C GLN A 97 -10.43 0.84 -8.09
N ALA A 98 -9.47 0.19 -7.43
CA ALA A 98 -9.47 -1.28 -7.33
C ALA A 98 -10.38 -1.83 -6.22
N GLY A 99 -11.11 -0.93 -5.54
CA GLY A 99 -12.11 -1.30 -4.54
C GLY A 99 -11.51 -1.74 -3.22
N CYS A 100 -12.11 -2.75 -2.62
CA CYS A 100 -11.80 -3.17 -1.25
C CYS A 100 -11.71 -4.67 -1.11
N PHE A 101 -10.81 -5.09 -0.22
CA PHE A 101 -10.78 -6.47 0.26
C PHE A 101 -10.56 -6.51 1.77
N SER A 102 -11.10 -7.55 2.41
CA SER A 102 -10.93 -7.80 3.83
C SER A 102 -9.86 -8.84 4.10
N PHE A 103 -9.34 -8.80 5.32
CA PHE A 103 -8.49 -9.85 5.83
C PHE A 103 -8.68 -10.03 7.34
N ASP A 104 -8.48 -11.26 7.79
CA ASP A 104 -8.52 -11.61 9.21
C ASP A 104 -7.10 -11.81 9.74
N LEU A 105 -6.69 -10.97 10.70
CA LEU A 105 -5.40 -11.09 11.36
C LEU A 105 -5.35 -12.30 12.31
N ASN A 106 -6.47 -12.84 12.78
CA ASN A 106 -6.45 -14.01 13.67
C ASN A 106 -6.15 -15.29 12.87
N ARG A 107 -6.73 -15.42 11.67
CA ARG A 107 -6.48 -16.55 10.77
C ARG A 107 -5.26 -16.36 9.87
N VAL A 108 -4.89 -15.10 9.60
CA VAL A 108 -3.89 -14.70 8.58
C VAL A 108 -4.33 -15.23 7.22
N GLY A 109 -5.38 -14.60 6.70
CA GLY A 109 -6.03 -14.93 5.43
C GLY A 109 -6.60 -13.66 4.80
N VAL A 110 -6.42 -13.49 3.49
CA VAL A 110 -7.23 -12.55 2.71
C VAL A 110 -8.55 -13.21 2.31
N GLU A 111 -9.65 -12.53 2.60
CA GLU A 111 -10.97 -12.93 2.12
C GLU A 111 -11.22 -12.28 0.75
N GLN A 112 -12.02 -12.93 -0.09
CA GLN A 112 -12.31 -12.39 -1.42
C GLN A 112 -12.89 -10.96 -1.33
N PRO A 113 -12.58 -10.08 -2.29
CA PRO A 113 -13.16 -8.73 -2.35
C PRO A 113 -14.69 -8.81 -2.25
N SER A 114 -15.26 -8.19 -1.22
CA SER A 114 -16.70 -8.04 -1.08
C SER A 114 -17.04 -6.56 -1.16
N PRO A 115 -17.75 -6.11 -2.21
CA PRO A 115 -18.09 -4.69 -2.38
C PRO A 115 -18.94 -4.15 -1.23
N ILE A 116 -19.60 -5.03 -0.46
CA ILE A 116 -20.40 -4.66 0.72
C ILE A 116 -19.53 -4.01 1.81
N LEU A 117 -18.23 -4.32 1.88
CA LEU A 117 -17.35 -3.87 2.97
C LEU A 117 -16.97 -2.39 2.90
N CYS A 118 -17.07 -1.77 1.72
CA CYS A 118 -16.78 -0.35 1.51
C CYS A 118 -18.00 0.39 0.99
N ARG A 119 -19.18 0.06 1.53
CA ARG A 119 -20.39 0.83 1.27
C ARG A 119 -20.20 2.26 1.79
N LYS A 120 -20.36 3.24 0.90
CA LYS A 120 -20.36 4.66 1.27
C LYS A 120 -21.50 4.97 2.22
N ALA A 121 -21.24 5.87 3.17
CA ALA A 121 -22.26 6.39 4.07
C ALA A 121 -23.30 7.20 3.29
N SER A 122 -24.56 6.80 3.41
CA SER A 122 -25.67 7.41 2.64
C SER A 122 -26.24 8.69 3.28
N GLU A 123 -25.85 9.05 4.52
CA GLU A 123 -26.47 10.14 5.28
C GLU A 123 -25.48 11.11 5.93
N VAL A 124 -25.91 12.37 6.02
CA VAL A 124 -25.30 13.45 6.80
C VAL A 124 -25.31 13.05 8.26
N ARG A 125 -24.13 13.03 8.88
CA ARG A 125 -23.97 12.52 10.25
C ARG A 125 -24.60 13.45 11.27
N THR A 126 -25.28 12.84 12.22
CA THR A 126 -25.84 13.51 13.39
C THR A 126 -24.71 14.17 14.20
N PRO A 127 -24.85 15.44 14.61
CA PRO A 127 -23.87 16.11 15.45
C PRO A 127 -23.66 15.34 16.76
N GLY A 128 -22.42 14.91 17.02
CA GLY A 128 -22.03 14.15 18.21
C GLY A 128 -20.57 13.72 18.15
N LEU A 129 -20.05 13.18 19.26
CA LEU A 129 -18.71 12.58 19.25
C LEU A 129 -18.75 11.37 18.30
N PRO A 130 -17.92 11.32 17.24
CA PRO A 130 -17.93 10.20 16.32
C PRO A 130 -17.60 8.91 17.10
N PRO A 131 -18.35 7.82 16.89
CA PRO A 131 -18.07 6.57 17.57
C PRO A 131 -16.66 6.11 17.24
N SER A 132 -16.03 5.46 18.20
CA SER A 132 -14.69 4.88 18.03
C SER A 132 -14.70 3.42 18.41
N LYS A 133 -13.81 2.65 17.78
CA LYS A 133 -13.61 1.24 18.05
C LYS A 133 -12.12 0.95 18.15
N ASN A 134 -11.70 0.37 19.28
CA ASN A 134 -10.28 0.10 19.57
C ASN A 134 -9.38 1.34 19.43
N GLY A 135 -9.91 2.52 19.77
CA GLY A 135 -9.19 3.79 19.64
C GLY A 135 -9.23 4.42 18.24
N TYR A 136 -9.79 3.73 17.24
CA TYR A 136 -9.92 4.25 15.88
C TYR A 136 -11.23 5.02 15.70
N PRO A 137 -11.21 6.24 15.15
CA PRO A 137 -12.43 6.99 14.85
C PRO A 137 -13.22 6.28 13.75
N GLN A 138 -14.54 6.45 13.73
CA GLN A 138 -15.35 6.01 12.60
C GLN A 138 -14.82 6.61 11.29
N SER A 139 -14.91 5.81 10.21
CA SER A 139 -15.08 6.20 8.81
C SER A 139 -15.53 7.64 8.65
N HIS A 140 -15.09 8.52 7.76
CA HIS A 140 -15.85 9.71 7.32
C HIS A 140 -16.73 9.38 6.10
N PHE A 141 -16.24 8.48 5.24
CA PHE A 141 -16.83 8.17 3.95
C PHE A 141 -17.59 6.84 3.93
N TYR A 142 -17.23 5.89 4.80
CA TYR A 142 -17.74 4.52 4.74
C TYR A 142 -18.51 4.11 5.99
N GLU A 143 -19.53 3.28 5.78
CA GLU A 143 -20.31 2.69 6.86
C GLU A 143 -19.56 1.54 7.51
N ASN A 144 -19.75 1.36 8.82
CA ASN A 144 -19.18 0.25 9.59
C ASN A 144 -17.64 0.15 9.60
N LEU A 145 -16.93 1.09 8.98
CA LEU A 145 -15.48 1.19 9.01
C LEU A 145 -15.01 2.18 10.07
N TYR A 146 -13.85 1.90 10.64
CA TYR A 146 -13.13 2.74 11.59
C TYR A 146 -11.72 2.97 11.04
N TYR A 147 -11.33 4.22 10.86
CA TYR A 147 -10.12 4.61 10.15
C TYR A 147 -8.86 4.41 10.98
N ILE A 148 -7.94 3.57 10.49
CA ILE A 148 -6.67 3.28 11.16
C ILE A 148 -5.58 4.22 10.64
N GLY A 149 -5.54 4.43 9.33
CA GLY A 149 -4.52 5.26 8.69
C GLY A 149 -4.41 5.00 7.19
N HIS A 150 -3.37 5.56 6.60
CA HIS A 150 -3.18 5.61 5.15
C HIS A 150 -1.77 5.19 4.75
N PHE A 151 -1.67 4.27 3.80
CA PHE A 151 -0.43 3.97 3.10
C PHE A 151 -0.29 4.89 1.90
N ASN A 152 0.86 5.58 1.78
CA ASN A 152 1.14 6.49 0.67
C ASN A 152 2.45 6.13 -0.03
N GLU A 153 2.41 6.04 -1.35
CA GLU A 153 3.57 5.92 -2.23
C GLU A 153 4.03 7.30 -2.70
N THR A 154 5.30 7.67 -2.45
CA THR A 154 5.83 8.96 -2.92
C THR A 154 7.07 8.80 -3.80
N ALA A 155 7.14 9.62 -4.85
CA ALA A 155 8.30 9.71 -5.73
C ALA A 155 9.42 10.63 -5.20
N ARG A 156 9.21 11.33 -4.07
CA ARG A 156 10.07 12.45 -3.66
C ARG A 156 11.44 12.02 -3.10
N LYS A 157 12.43 12.88 -3.37
CA LYS A 157 13.81 12.84 -2.85
C LYS A 157 13.80 12.90 -1.31
N GLY A 158 14.38 11.89 -0.69
CA GLY A 158 14.42 11.72 0.78
C GLY A 158 14.54 10.26 1.23
N GLY A 159 14.26 9.31 0.33
CA GLY A 159 14.58 7.88 0.50
C GLY A 159 13.43 7.00 1.00
N GLN A 160 12.38 7.58 1.60
CA GLN A 160 11.16 6.84 1.95
C GLN A 160 10.12 6.96 0.83
N ARG A 161 10.02 5.91 0.01
CA ARG A 161 9.05 5.83 -1.09
C ARG A 161 7.70 5.24 -0.66
N ALA A 162 7.63 4.56 0.49
CA ALA A 162 6.40 4.07 1.09
C ALA A 162 6.33 4.57 2.54
N LEU A 163 5.20 5.16 2.91
CA LEU A 163 4.93 5.66 4.27
C LEU A 163 3.56 5.16 4.74
N PHE A 164 3.45 4.92 6.05
CA PHE A 164 2.16 4.76 6.70
C PHE A 164 1.92 5.94 7.63
N THR A 165 0.78 6.62 7.47
CA THR A 165 0.37 7.75 8.30
C THR A 165 -0.84 7.33 9.13
N PRO A 166 -0.76 7.29 10.47
CA PRO A 166 -1.87 6.89 11.31
C PRO A 166 -2.96 7.98 11.35
N HIS A 167 -4.19 7.59 11.70
CA HIS A 167 -5.33 8.52 11.79
C HIS A 167 -5.10 9.69 12.77
N ALA A 168 -4.20 9.53 13.73
CA ALA A 168 -3.89 10.57 14.72
C ALA A 168 -3.05 11.70 14.11
N SER A 169 -2.39 11.46 12.97
CA SER A 169 -1.51 12.43 12.32
C SER A 169 -2.20 13.23 11.23
N THR A 170 -3.14 12.64 10.51
CA THR A 170 -3.85 13.31 9.41
C THR A 170 -5.30 12.85 9.32
N PRO A 171 -6.23 13.72 8.87
CA PRO A 171 -7.59 13.32 8.53
C PRO A 171 -7.61 12.20 7.48
N GLU A 172 -8.70 11.44 7.45
CA GLU A 172 -8.93 10.43 6.43
C GLU A 172 -9.00 11.07 5.03
N PRO A 173 -8.14 10.66 4.08
CA PRO A 173 -8.23 11.11 2.71
C PRO A 173 -9.33 10.35 1.98
N GLU A 174 -10.16 11.05 1.20
CA GLU A 174 -11.11 10.41 0.29
C GLU A 174 -10.36 9.78 -0.89
N LEU A 175 -10.62 8.51 -1.14
CA LEU A 175 -10.09 7.80 -2.31
C LEU A 175 -11.10 7.82 -3.45
N PRO A 176 -10.64 7.82 -4.71
CA PRO A 176 -11.54 7.80 -5.87
C PRO A 176 -12.40 6.54 -5.87
N ASP A 177 -13.62 6.68 -6.37
CA ASP A 177 -14.58 5.58 -6.47
C ASP A 177 -14.16 4.54 -7.51
N VAL A 178 -14.57 3.31 -7.26
CA VAL A 178 -14.51 2.21 -8.24
C VAL A 178 -15.35 2.60 -9.45
N LEU A 179 -14.73 2.54 -10.64
CA LEU A 179 -15.38 2.83 -11.92
C LEU A 179 -16.40 1.74 -12.30
#